data_AF-A0A7S0C0J3-F1
#
_entry.id   AF-A0A7S0C0J3-F1
#
_cell.length_a   1.000
_cell.length_b   1.000
_cell.length_c   1.000
_cell.angle_alpha   90.00
_cell.angle_beta   90.00
_cell.angle_gamma   90.00
#
_symmetry.space_group_name_H-M   'P 1'
#
loop_
_entity.id
_entity.type
_entity.pdbx_description
1 polymer ?
#
loop_
_entity_poly.entity_id
_entity_poly.type
_entity_poly.pdbx_seq_one_letter_code
_entity_poly.pdbx_strand_id
1 'polypeptide(L)'
;MLMSYGDRIESPFVNVDAAPNLANSPLGFLKENFEFEYLTSRITFLQGLLNWLGAIAIELIMPDPGESVASRKMDKFGGFLLINIILIMLSFYNGHMNYYPNYFMMLSRWVSVAWTRYVWRWPLRPMMILIGPSMIYTTFLGYEAFTAKSDDDDD
;
A
#
# COMPACT_ATOMS: atom_id res chain seq x y z
N MET A 1 15.27 -58.16 -12.35
CA MET A 1 15.50 -56.72 -12.46
C MET A 1 14.90 -56.09 -11.21
N LEU A 2 15.68 -56.08 -10.12
CA LEU A 2 15.24 -55.72 -8.77
C LEU A 2 15.68 -54.30 -8.44
N MET A 3 14.76 -53.54 -7.85
CA MET A 3 15.00 -52.25 -7.19
C MET A 3 16.15 -52.34 -6.18
N SER A 4 16.97 -51.30 -6.11
CA SER A 4 17.73 -50.96 -4.91
C SER A 4 17.29 -49.59 -4.42
N TYR A 5 16.73 -49.59 -3.22
CA TYR A 5 16.25 -48.46 -2.44
C TYR A 5 17.29 -48.25 -1.33
N GLY A 6 17.86 -47.04 -1.22
CA GLY A 6 18.83 -46.67 -0.19
C GLY A 6 19.92 -45.75 -0.76
N ASP A 7 19.73 -44.44 -0.73
CA ASP A 7 20.11 -43.58 0.41
C ASP A 7 21.51 -42.97 0.23
N ARG A 8 21.54 -41.72 -0.25
CA ARG A 8 22.04 -40.58 0.55
C ARG A 8 21.89 -39.25 -0.22
N ILE A 9 20.87 -38.51 0.19
CA ILE A 9 20.86 -37.06 0.42
C ILE A 9 22.13 -36.34 -0.04
N GLU A 10 22.16 -35.91 -1.31
CA GLU A 10 22.95 -34.76 -1.70
C GLU A 10 21.98 -33.59 -1.82
N SER A 11 21.89 -32.80 -0.75
CA SER A 11 21.34 -31.46 -0.83
C SER A 11 22.13 -30.70 -1.90
N PRO A 12 21.52 -30.21 -2.99
CA PRO A 12 22.18 -29.18 -3.74
C PRO A 12 21.98 -27.94 -2.90
N PHE A 13 22.95 -27.67 -2.03
CA PHE A 13 23.24 -26.30 -1.63
C PHE A 13 23.11 -25.46 -2.90
N VAL A 14 22.16 -24.52 -2.86
CA VAL A 14 21.97 -23.50 -3.89
C VAL A 14 23.36 -23.01 -4.25
N ASN A 15 23.75 -23.19 -5.51
CA ASN A 15 25.02 -22.76 -6.02
C ASN A 15 25.05 -21.22 -5.90
N VAL A 16 25.66 -20.73 -4.83
CA VAL A 16 25.69 -19.30 -4.45
C VAL A 16 26.47 -18.48 -5.49
N ASP A 17 27.27 -19.15 -6.32
CA ASP A 17 28.21 -18.52 -7.25
C ASP A 17 27.62 -18.31 -8.66
N ALA A 18 26.35 -18.63 -8.89
CA ALA A 18 25.66 -18.46 -10.18
C ALA A 18 24.54 -17.40 -10.18
N ALA A 19 24.45 -16.56 -9.15
CA ALA A 19 23.42 -15.53 -9.07
C ALA A 19 23.90 -14.23 -9.73
N PRO A 20 23.36 -13.82 -10.91
CA PRO A 20 23.70 -12.55 -11.51
C PRO A 20 23.16 -11.44 -10.60
N ASN A 21 24.08 -10.69 -9.95
CA ASN A 21 23.78 -9.54 -9.10
C ASN A 21 22.63 -9.79 -8.11
N LEU A 22 22.89 -10.63 -7.09
CA LEU A 22 22.04 -10.73 -5.91
C LEU A 22 21.67 -9.33 -5.43
N ALA A 23 20.40 -9.00 -5.53
CA ALA A 23 19.82 -7.80 -4.97
C ALA A 23 20.50 -7.35 -3.65
N ASN A 24 21.16 -6.20 -3.69
CA ASN A 24 21.91 -5.63 -2.56
C ASN A 24 21.03 -5.24 -1.35
N SER A 25 19.73 -5.56 -1.37
CA SER A 25 18.80 -5.39 -0.25
C SER A 25 17.65 -6.41 -0.34
N PRO A 26 17.02 -6.77 0.79
CA PRO A 26 15.82 -7.63 0.80
C PRO A 26 14.69 -7.11 -0.12
N LEU A 27 14.57 -5.79 -0.24
CA LEU A 27 13.63 -5.14 -1.16
C LEU A 27 14.00 -5.34 -2.63
N GLY A 28 15.29 -5.33 -2.97
CA GLY A 28 15.75 -5.67 -4.31
C GLY A 28 15.43 -7.13 -4.66
N PHE A 29 15.56 -8.05 -3.69
CA PHE A 29 15.32 -9.48 -3.91
C PHE A 29 13.84 -9.74 -4.20
N LEU A 30 12.97 -9.09 -3.44
CA LEU A 30 11.52 -9.09 -3.69
C LEU A 30 11.20 -8.50 -5.06
N LYS A 31 11.84 -7.41 -5.48
CA LYS A 31 11.60 -6.82 -6.79
C LYS A 31 11.94 -7.77 -7.95
N GLU A 32 13.01 -8.56 -7.82
CA GLU A 32 13.47 -9.48 -8.87
C GLU A 32 12.63 -10.77 -8.96
N ASN A 33 12.23 -11.32 -7.81
CA ASN A 33 11.58 -12.64 -7.75
C ASN A 33 10.06 -12.56 -7.50
N PHE A 34 9.60 -11.49 -6.85
CA PHE A 34 8.26 -11.33 -6.29
C PHE A 34 7.75 -9.89 -6.51
N GLU A 35 7.69 -9.47 -7.79
CA GLU A 35 7.35 -8.10 -8.19
C GLU A 35 6.03 -7.61 -7.58
N PHE A 36 5.02 -8.49 -7.49
CA PHE A 36 3.72 -8.14 -6.91
C PHE A 36 3.81 -7.84 -5.39
N GLU A 37 4.55 -8.67 -4.65
CA GLU A 37 4.76 -8.54 -3.21
C GLU A 37 5.59 -7.29 -2.90
N TYR A 38 6.59 -6.99 -3.74
CA TYR A 38 7.34 -5.74 -3.69
C TYR A 38 6.43 -4.53 -3.88
N LEU A 39 5.63 -4.51 -4.95
CA LEU A 39 4.74 -3.40 -5.27
C LEU A 39 3.67 -3.20 -4.19
N THR A 40 3.05 -4.30 -3.75
CA THR A 40 2.03 -4.28 -2.69
C THR A 40 2.61 -3.69 -1.42
N SER A 41 3.77 -4.17 -0.96
CA SER A 41 4.40 -3.68 0.27
C SER A 41 4.71 -2.18 0.22
N ARG A 42 5.20 -1.68 -0.92
CA ARG A 42 5.52 -0.24 -1.06
C ARG A 42 4.27 0.64 -1.11
N ILE A 43 3.23 0.19 -1.83
CA ILE A 43 1.97 0.94 -1.97
C ILE A 43 1.22 0.96 -0.64
N THR A 44 1.02 -0.19 0.00
CA THR A 44 0.26 -0.27 1.26
C THR A 44 0.96 0.44 2.41
N PHE A 45 2.30 0.37 2.47
CA PHE A 45 3.06 1.13 3.47
C PHE A 45 2.90 2.64 3.29
N LEU A 46 3.09 3.15 2.08
CA LEU A 46 2.94 4.59 1.82
C LEU A 46 1.51 5.05 2.07
N GLN A 47 0.53 4.32 1.53
CA GLN A 47 -0.89 4.64 1.72
C GLN A 47 -1.31 4.58 3.19
N GLY A 48 -0.86 3.55 3.94
CA GLY A 48 -1.13 3.43 5.36
C GLY A 48 -0.52 4.57 6.17
N LEU A 49 0.73 4.95 5.86
CA LEU A 49 1.41 6.06 6.50
C LEU A 49 0.72 7.40 6.24
N LEU A 50 0.33 7.65 4.99
CA LEU A 50 -0.39 8.87 4.60
C LEU A 50 -1.77 8.95 5.25
N ASN A 51 -2.52 7.84 5.29
CA ASN A 51 -3.82 7.78 5.95
C ASN A 51 -3.70 8.02 7.46
N TRP A 52 -2.69 7.42 8.11
CA TRP A 52 -2.46 7.60 9.54
C TRP A 52 -2.06 9.04 9.88
N LEU A 53 -1.10 9.62 9.15
CA LEU A 53 -0.71 11.03 9.34
C LEU A 53 -1.86 11.98 9.02
N GLY A 54 -2.64 11.68 7.98
CA GLY A 54 -3.82 12.46 7.61
C GLY A 54 -4.90 12.43 8.69
N ALA A 55 -5.15 11.28 9.31
CA ALA A 55 -6.10 11.16 10.41
C ALA A 55 -5.67 12.02 11.62
N ILE A 56 -4.39 11.96 12.01
CA ILE A 56 -3.85 12.80 13.09
C ILE A 56 -3.94 14.28 12.74
N ALA A 57 -3.64 14.65 11.49
CA ALA A 57 -3.73 16.04 11.05
C ALA A 57 -5.19 16.55 11.12
N ILE A 58 -6.16 15.72 10.74
CA ILE A 58 -7.59 16.06 10.84
C ILE A 58 -8.01 16.19 12.31
N GLU A 59 -7.59 15.26 13.18
CA GLU A 59 -7.87 15.30 14.61
C GLU A 59 -7.38 16.61 15.25
N LEU A 60 -6.16 17.05 14.92
CA LEU A 60 -5.61 18.32 15.41
C LEU A 60 -6.31 19.57 14.84
N ILE A 61 -6.91 19.47 13.65
CA ILE A 61 -7.60 20.60 13.01
C ILE A 61 -9.05 20.70 13.48
N MET A 62 -9.66 19.57 13.82
CA MET A 62 -11.05 19.48 14.23
C MET A 62 -11.25 20.13 15.61
N PRO A 63 -12.29 20.97 15.78
CA PRO A 63 -12.45 21.68 17.02
C PRO A 63 -13.07 20.87 18.15
N ASP A 64 -12.33 20.68 19.26
CA ASP A 64 -12.88 20.09 20.48
C ASP A 64 -13.72 21.08 21.33
N PRO A 65 -14.87 20.64 21.86
CA PRO A 65 -15.70 21.45 22.74
C PRO A 65 -15.02 21.60 24.11
N GLY A 66 -14.66 22.84 24.47
CA GLY A 66 -14.01 23.17 25.76
C GLY A 66 -12.55 23.59 25.64
N GLU A 67 -12.02 23.69 24.42
CA GLU A 67 -10.61 24.00 24.21
C GLU A 67 -10.28 25.50 24.33
N SER A 68 -9.12 25.80 24.90
CA SER A 68 -8.62 27.18 25.02
C SER A 68 -8.24 27.76 23.65
N VAL A 69 -8.36 29.08 23.49
CA VAL A 69 -7.99 29.79 22.24
C VAL A 69 -6.51 29.60 21.89
N ALA A 70 -5.65 29.44 22.89
CA ALA A 70 -4.22 29.21 22.68
C ALA A 70 -3.93 27.79 22.18
N SER A 71 -4.51 26.77 22.82
CA SER A 71 -4.44 25.36 22.38
C SER A 71 -4.93 25.22 20.94
N ARG A 72 -6.06 25.87 20.61
CA ARG A 72 -6.64 25.84 19.25
C ARG A 72 -5.69 26.33 18.17
N LYS A 73 -4.90 27.35 18.48
CA LYS A 73 -3.91 27.89 17.54
C LYS A 73 -2.71 26.96 17.39
N MET A 74 -2.29 26.32 18.48
CA MET A 74 -1.21 25.35 18.47
C MET A 74 -1.59 24.07 17.73
N ASP A 75 -2.79 23.55 17.93
CA ASP A 75 -3.25 22.31 17.31
C ASP A 75 -3.45 22.50 15.80
N LYS A 76 -4.05 23.63 15.39
CA LYS A 76 -4.09 24.02 13.98
C LYS A 76 -2.70 24.13 13.37
N PHE A 77 -1.75 24.76 14.06
CA PHE A 77 -0.37 24.84 13.58
C PHE A 77 0.27 23.45 13.42
N GLY A 78 0.08 22.57 14.40
CA GLY A 78 0.54 21.18 14.36
C GLY A 78 -0.05 20.39 13.21
N GLY A 79 -1.36 20.49 12.99
CA GLY A 79 -2.07 19.88 11.86
C GLY A 79 -1.54 20.35 10.50
N PHE A 80 -1.35 21.66 10.31
CA PHE A 80 -0.75 22.19 9.08
C PHE A 80 0.72 21.81 8.90
N LEU A 81 1.49 21.67 9.99
CA LEU A 81 2.86 21.18 9.93
C LEU A 81 2.90 19.71 9.47
N LEU A 82 1.99 18.87 9.96
CA LEU A 82 1.84 17.48 9.48
C LEU A 82 1.44 17.41 8.00
N ILE A 83 0.51 18.26 7.55
CA ILE A 83 0.14 18.36 6.13
C ILE A 83 1.36 18.72 5.28
N ASN A 84 2.18 19.68 5.73
CA ASN A 84 3.42 20.04 5.03
C ASN A 84 4.40 18.87 4.96
N ILE A 85 4.57 18.10 6.06
CA ILE A 85 5.39 16.89 6.05
C ILE A 85 4.85 15.87 5.03
N ILE A 86 3.54 15.64 4.99
CA ILE A 86 2.90 14.75 4.01
C ILE A 86 3.24 15.19 2.56
N LEU A 87 3.09 16.48 2.26
CA LEU A 87 3.40 17.02 0.94
C LEU A 87 4.88 16.89 0.58
N ILE A 88 5.78 17.10 1.54
CA ILE A 88 7.22 16.88 1.38
C ILE A 88 7.49 15.39 1.10
N MET A 89 6.91 14.47 1.87
CA MET A 89 7.08 13.03 1.66
C MET A 89 6.64 12.62 0.25
N LEU A 90 5.48 13.10 -0.22
CA LEU A 90 4.98 12.84 -1.58
C LEU A 90 5.92 13.40 -2.66
N SER A 91 6.43 14.62 -2.47
CA SER A 91 7.38 15.26 -3.38
C SER A 91 8.70 14.49 -3.47
N PHE A 92 9.27 14.11 -2.32
CA PHE A 92 10.49 13.31 -2.25
C PHE A 92 10.28 11.92 -2.85
N TYR A 93 9.15 11.27 -2.57
CA TYR A 93 8.85 9.94 -3.07
C TYR A 93 8.79 9.93 -4.60
N ASN A 94 8.20 10.95 -5.21
CA ASN A 94 8.10 11.03 -6.67
C ASN A 94 9.48 11.13 -7.35
N GLY A 95 10.41 11.90 -6.75
CA GLY A 95 11.77 12.08 -7.28
C GLY A 95 12.76 10.96 -6.96
N HIS A 96 12.53 10.16 -5.90
CA HIS A 96 13.48 9.12 -5.43
C HIS A 96 13.09 7.69 -5.84
N MET A 97 12.14 7.52 -6.77
CA MET A 97 11.86 6.20 -7.31
C MET A 97 12.90 5.82 -8.37
N ASN A 98 13.81 4.94 -7.99
CA ASN A 98 14.85 4.41 -8.89
C ASN A 98 14.29 3.44 -9.95
N TYR A 99 13.15 2.81 -9.69
CA TYR A 99 12.62 1.71 -10.52
C TYR A 99 11.39 2.09 -11.36
N TYR A 100 10.66 3.12 -10.97
CA TYR A 100 9.46 3.60 -11.65
C TYR A 100 9.54 5.11 -11.82
N PRO A 101 9.18 5.67 -12.99
CA PRO A 101 9.32 7.11 -13.23
C PRO A 101 8.46 7.99 -12.32
N ASN A 102 7.33 7.48 -11.86
CA ASN A 102 6.39 8.16 -10.97
C ASN A 102 5.52 7.13 -10.23
N TYR A 103 4.83 7.58 -9.18
CA TYR A 103 4.03 6.71 -8.31
C TYR A 103 2.83 6.12 -9.08
N PHE A 104 2.29 6.89 -10.02
CA PHE A 104 1.18 6.45 -10.86
C PHE A 104 1.55 5.27 -11.76
N MET A 105 2.75 5.29 -12.36
CA MET A 105 3.25 4.16 -13.15
C MET A 105 3.46 2.92 -12.28
N MET A 106 3.95 3.08 -11.05
CA MET A 106 4.08 1.97 -10.09
C MET A 106 2.70 1.36 -9.76
N LEU A 107 1.67 2.20 -9.56
CA LEU A 107 0.29 1.75 -9.32
C LEU A 107 -0.28 1.02 -10.55
N SER A 108 -0.10 1.57 -11.76
CA SER A 108 -0.56 0.94 -12.99
C SER A 108 0.08 -0.44 -13.21
N ARG A 109 1.37 -0.57 -12.88
CA ARG A 109 2.10 -1.83 -12.92
C ARG A 109 1.54 -2.81 -11.90
N TRP A 110 1.24 -2.35 -10.68
CA TRP A 110 0.61 -3.18 -9.66
C TRP A 110 -0.73 -3.73 -10.13
N VAL A 111 -1.59 -2.89 -10.71
CA VAL A 111 -2.89 -3.34 -11.28
C VAL A 111 -2.68 -4.37 -12.38
N SER A 112 -1.75 -4.12 -13.31
CA SER A 112 -1.45 -5.03 -14.42
C SER A 112 -0.94 -6.40 -13.93
N VAL A 113 0.00 -6.40 -12.96
CA VAL A 113 0.55 -7.63 -12.37
C VAL A 113 -0.51 -8.36 -11.54
N ALA A 114 -1.33 -7.62 -10.78
CA ALA A 114 -2.45 -8.18 -10.02
C ALA A 114 -3.45 -8.88 -10.95
N TRP A 115 -3.84 -8.21 -12.04
CA TRP A 115 -4.77 -8.76 -13.02
C TRP A 115 -4.22 -10.03 -13.67
N THR A 116 -2.96 -9.99 -14.13
CA THR A 116 -2.31 -11.13 -14.79
C THR A 116 -2.16 -12.32 -13.85
N ARG A 117 -1.81 -12.08 -12.57
CA ARG A 117 -1.53 -13.14 -11.59
C ARG A 117 -2.79 -13.73 -10.97
N TYR A 118 -3.85 -12.94 -10.79
CA TYR A 118 -5.03 -13.34 -10.01
C TYR A 118 -6.31 -13.50 -10.83
N VAL A 119 -6.42 -12.86 -11.99
CA VAL A 119 -7.60 -12.95 -12.86
C VAL A 119 -7.32 -13.80 -14.09
N TRP A 120 -6.14 -13.68 -14.69
CA TRP A 120 -5.83 -14.35 -15.97
C TRP A 120 -5.14 -15.71 -15.84
N ARG A 121 -4.31 -15.93 -14.80
CA ARG A 121 -3.62 -17.21 -14.58
C ARG A 121 -4.45 -18.18 -13.75
N TRP A 122 -4.58 -19.41 -14.24
CA TRP A 122 -5.12 -20.55 -13.49
C TRP A 122 -4.03 -21.13 -12.56
N PRO A 123 -4.33 -21.55 -11.31
CA PRO A 123 -5.63 -21.57 -10.64
C PRO A 123 -6.11 -20.20 -10.17
N LEU A 124 -7.40 -19.94 -10.38
CA LEU A 124 -8.09 -18.76 -9.85
C LEU A 124 -7.97 -18.75 -8.33
N ARG A 125 -7.58 -17.61 -7.76
CA ARG A 125 -7.49 -17.41 -6.31
C ARG A 125 -8.75 -16.70 -5.82
N PRO A 126 -9.70 -17.42 -5.18
CA PRO A 126 -11.05 -16.90 -4.92
C PRO A 126 -11.09 -15.66 -4.02
N MET A 127 -10.11 -15.48 -3.14
CA MET A 127 -10.04 -14.30 -2.26
C MET A 127 -9.98 -12.98 -3.02
N MET A 128 -9.36 -12.93 -4.21
CA MET A 128 -9.29 -11.69 -5.00
C MET A 128 -10.61 -11.38 -5.69
N ILE A 129 -11.45 -12.39 -5.97
CA ILE A 129 -12.78 -12.21 -6.54
C ILE A 129 -13.69 -11.51 -5.52
N LEU A 130 -13.53 -11.81 -4.22
CA LEU A 130 -14.30 -11.18 -3.14
C LEU A 130 -13.94 -9.70 -2.90
N ILE A 131 -12.72 -9.28 -3.27
CA ILE A 131 -12.29 -7.88 -3.13
C ILE A 131 -13.10 -6.96 -4.05
N GLY A 132 -13.41 -7.40 -5.27
CA GLY A 132 -14.16 -6.59 -6.24
C GLY A 132 -15.49 -6.07 -5.70
N PRO A 133 -16.41 -6.96 -5.25
CA PRO A 133 -17.67 -6.58 -4.63
C PRO A 133 -17.50 -5.69 -3.40
N SER A 134 -16.52 -5.99 -2.53
CA SER A 134 -16.24 -5.19 -1.33
C SER A 134 -15.83 -3.75 -1.66
N MET A 135 -14.97 -3.58 -2.67
CA MET A 135 -14.52 -2.25 -3.13
C MET A 135 -15.66 -1.44 -3.76
N ILE A 136 -16.51 -2.10 -4.56
CA ILE A 136 -17.69 -1.46 -5.17
C ILE A 136 -18.65 -1.00 -4.08
N TYR A 137 -18.95 -1.87 -3.11
CA TYR A 137 -19.86 -1.57 -2.02
C TYR A 137 -19.33 -0.43 -1.13
N THR A 138 -18.03 -0.44 -0.81
CA THR A 138 -17.41 0.64 -0.02
C THR A 138 -17.47 1.98 -0.76
N THR A 139 -17.26 1.97 -2.08
CA THR A 139 -17.35 3.19 -2.91
C THR A 139 -18.78 3.71 -2.97
N PHE A 140 -19.76 2.81 -3.07
CA PHE A 140 -21.18 3.15 -3.03
C PHE A 140 -21.57 3.81 -1.70
N LEU A 141 -21.21 3.19 -0.57
CA LEU A 141 -21.47 3.77 0.76
C LEU A 141 -20.75 5.11 0.96
N GLY A 142 -19.51 5.24 0.49
CA GLY A 142 -18.79 6.50 0.54
C GLY A 142 -19.49 7.60 -0.26
N TYR A 143 -19.97 7.27 -1.46
CA TYR A 143 -20.73 8.21 -2.29
C TYR A 143 -22.05 8.64 -1.61
N GLU A 144 -22.78 7.69 -1.04
CA GLU A 144 -24.00 7.96 -0.28
C GLU A 144 -23.72 8.89 0.92
N ALA A 145 -22.67 8.62 1.69
CA ALA A 145 -22.28 9.45 2.83
C ALA A 145 -21.91 10.89 2.43
N PHE A 146 -21.27 11.10 1.28
CA PHE A 146 -20.92 12.45 0.81
C PHE A 146 -22.07 13.19 0.12
N THR A 147 -23.14 12.50 -0.28
CA THR A 147 -24.27 13.09 -0.99
C THR A 147 -25.57 13.14 -0.19
N ALA A 148 -25.61 12.47 0.96
CA ALA A 148 -26.68 12.63 1.94
C ALA A 148 -26.80 14.10 2.36
N LYS A 149 -28.02 14.65 2.27
CA LYS A 149 -28.31 15.97 2.83
C LYS A 149 -28.33 15.86 4.35
N SER A 150 -27.83 16.89 5.02
CA SER A 150 -28.03 17.05 6.46
C SER A 150 -29.52 17.21 6.74
N ASP A 151 -30.11 16.27 7.46
CA ASP A 151 -31.49 16.36 7.97
C ASP A 151 -31.57 17.35 9.17
N ASP A 152 -31.15 18.59 8.95
CA ASP A 152 -31.26 19.71 9.91
C ASP A 152 -32.15 20.81 9.32
N ASP A 153 -33.40 20.49 8.98
CA ASP A 153 -34.41 21.47 8.57
C ASP A 153 -35.85 21.04 8.92
N ASP A 154 -36.08 20.34 10.06
CA ASP A 154 -37.41 20.26 10.68
C ASP A 154 -37.29 20.08 12.23
N ASP A 155 -37.90 21.05 12.95
CA ASP A 155 -38.08 21.28 14.41
C ASP A 155 -37.01 22.04 15.24
#